data_AF-A0A964UNL8-F1
#
_entry.id   AF-A0A964UNL8-F1
#
_cell.length_a   1.000
_cell.length_b   1.000
_cell.length_c   1.000
_cell.angle_alpha   90.00
_cell.angle_beta   90.00
_cell.angle_gamma   90.00
#
_symmetry.space_group_name_H-M   'P 1'
#
loop_
_entity.id
_entity.type
_entity.pdbx_description
1 polymer ?
#
loop_
_entity_poly.entity_id
_entity_poly.type
_entity_poly.pdbx_seq_one_letter_code
_entity_poly.pdbx_strand_id
1 'polypeptide(L)'
;MRVDQQHVSEWIERHGARVLPVEESARFHEVLLRFPWSASHVRWSEVPHRAIELPEGGAWGEWGEFQRAFKGSPVGSHDFLFLMYGPGEPGLLCRVADGIEDLDLLYSSAPGPRYFCGADATETGLILFFEDFAEYDGAFTVVARLTGGGFRQGVGVPTGVPTGVPTGVPTVDPAALVAAVKRGAGLR
;
A
#
# COMPACT_ATOMS: atom_id res chain seq x y z
N MET A 1 -11.78 1.29 3.82
CA MET A 1 -11.84 0.40 2.65
C MET A 1 -13.10 -0.40 2.76
N ARG A 2 -13.95 -0.39 1.74
CA ARG A 2 -15.11 -1.30 1.70
C ARG A 2 -14.67 -2.67 1.19
N VAL A 3 -13.89 -3.38 2.02
CA VAL A 3 -13.45 -4.77 1.73
C VAL A 3 -14.60 -5.72 1.46
N ASP A 4 -15.77 -5.37 1.99
CA ASP A 4 -17.05 -6.04 1.86
C ASP A 4 -17.72 -5.82 0.48
N GLN A 5 -17.23 -4.90 -0.34
CA GLN A 5 -17.70 -4.78 -1.72
C GLN A 5 -17.25 -5.99 -2.53
N GLN A 6 -18.21 -6.63 -3.22
CA GLN A 6 -17.99 -7.85 -3.98
C GLN A 6 -16.75 -7.77 -4.90
N HIS A 7 -16.61 -6.70 -5.68
CA HIS A 7 -15.49 -6.55 -6.61
C HIS A 7 -14.13 -6.43 -5.90
N VAL A 8 -14.08 -5.81 -4.71
CA VAL A 8 -12.86 -5.74 -3.89
C VAL A 8 -12.56 -7.10 -3.27
N SER A 9 -13.56 -7.81 -2.75
CA SER A 9 -13.39 -9.17 -2.21
C SER A 9 -12.89 -10.16 -3.26
N GLU A 10 -13.48 -10.15 -4.45
CA GLU A 10 -13.06 -10.99 -5.58
C GLU A 10 -11.63 -10.65 -6.03
N TRP A 11 -11.29 -9.36 -6.07
CA TRP A 11 -9.93 -8.92 -6.37
C TRP A 11 -8.93 -9.41 -5.31
N ILE A 12 -9.27 -9.30 -4.03
CA ILE A 12 -8.44 -9.77 -2.91
C ILE A 12 -8.12 -11.26 -3.07
N GLU A 13 -9.14 -12.08 -3.32
CA GLU A 13 -8.98 -13.52 -3.51
C GLU A 13 -8.10 -13.84 -4.73
N ARG A 14 -8.39 -13.20 -5.87
CA ARG A 14 -7.67 -13.40 -7.12
C ARG A 14 -6.18 -13.07 -7.02
N HIS A 15 -5.83 -11.97 -6.36
CA HIS A 15 -4.46 -11.48 -6.27
C HIS A 15 -3.73 -11.95 -5.00
N GLY A 16 -4.40 -12.69 -4.12
CA GLY A 16 -3.85 -13.14 -2.84
C GLY A 16 -3.52 -11.98 -1.89
N ALA A 17 -4.24 -10.87 -2.02
CA ALA A 17 -4.06 -9.69 -1.18
C ALA A 17 -4.54 -9.98 0.26
N ARG A 18 -4.13 -9.11 1.19
CA ARG A 18 -4.41 -9.29 2.62
C ARG A 18 -4.92 -8.03 3.26
N VAL A 19 -5.96 -8.16 4.07
CA VAL A 19 -6.42 -7.06 4.91
C VAL A 19 -5.52 -6.98 6.14
N LEU A 20 -4.90 -5.82 6.36
CA LEU A 20 -4.15 -5.51 7.57
C LEU A 20 -5.05 -4.77 8.56
N PRO A 21 -4.77 -4.88 9.87
CA PRO A 21 -5.65 -4.35 10.89
C PRO A 21 -5.61 -2.81 10.93
N VAL A 22 -6.65 -2.21 11.53
CA VAL A 22 -6.87 -0.74 11.55
C VAL A 22 -5.68 0.01 12.15
N GLU A 23 -4.98 -0.61 13.09
CA GLU A 23 -3.81 -0.05 13.76
C GLU A 23 -2.69 0.33 12.78
N GLU A 24 -2.52 -0.41 11.68
CA GLU A 24 -1.51 -0.07 10.68
C GLU A 24 -1.90 1.17 9.86
N SER A 25 -3.19 1.32 9.55
CA SER A 25 -3.71 2.55 8.93
C SER A 25 -3.55 3.75 9.86
N ALA A 26 -3.86 3.60 11.14
CA ALA A 26 -3.69 4.66 12.14
C ALA A 26 -2.21 5.08 12.25
N ARG A 27 -1.27 4.13 12.33
CA ARG A 27 0.17 4.42 12.39
C ARG A 27 0.68 5.11 11.13
N PHE A 28 0.22 4.69 9.96
CA PHE A 28 0.59 5.34 8.71
C PHE A 28 0.06 6.77 8.66
N HIS A 29 -1.18 7.00 9.08
CA HIS A 29 -1.75 8.33 9.17
C HIS A 29 -0.95 9.26 10.10
N GLU A 30 -0.52 8.78 11.28
CA GLU A 30 0.35 9.53 12.19
C GLU A 30 1.70 9.94 11.57
N VAL A 31 2.21 9.16 10.61
CA VAL A 31 3.40 9.53 9.83
C VAL A 31 3.04 10.62 8.81
N LEU A 32 1.93 10.48 8.10
CA LEU A 32 1.48 11.48 7.13
C LEU A 32 1.24 12.85 7.77
N LEU A 33 0.73 12.90 9.01
CA LEU A 33 0.52 14.15 9.77
C LEU A 33 1.81 14.93 10.06
N ARG A 34 3.00 14.33 9.87
CA ARG A 34 4.30 15.00 10.07
C ARG A 34 4.73 15.84 8.87
N PHE A 35 4.04 15.70 7.73
CA PHE A 35 4.33 16.44 6.51
C PHE A 35 3.56 17.77 6.47
N PRO A 36 4.00 18.75 5.67
CA PRO A 36 3.21 19.96 5.46
C PRO A 36 1.91 19.60 4.73
N TRP A 37 0.78 20.09 5.23
CA TRP A 37 -0.54 19.86 4.61
C TRP A 37 -1.09 21.13 3.95
N SER A 38 -1.82 20.93 2.88
CA SER A 38 -2.83 21.88 2.38
C SER A 38 -4.14 21.66 3.14
N ALA A 39 -5.29 22.10 2.60
CA ALA A 39 -6.57 21.83 3.23
C ALA A 39 -6.96 20.34 3.24
N SER A 40 -6.45 19.54 2.30
CA SER A 40 -6.91 18.15 2.11
C SER A 40 -5.83 17.14 1.74
N HIS A 41 -4.63 17.57 1.34
CA HIS A 41 -3.54 16.69 0.90
C HIS A 41 -2.19 17.17 1.44
N VAL A 42 -1.17 16.31 1.34
CA VAL A 42 0.21 16.71 1.57
C VAL A 42 0.55 17.84 0.60
N ARG A 43 1.10 18.93 1.10
CA ARG A 43 1.55 20.04 0.28
C ARG A 43 2.85 19.64 -0.44
N TRP A 44 2.69 18.96 -1.56
CA TRP A 44 3.80 18.38 -2.32
C TRP A 44 4.83 19.41 -2.79
N SER A 45 4.46 20.67 -2.98
CA SER A 45 5.41 21.74 -3.30
C SER A 45 6.50 21.96 -2.23
N GLU A 46 6.29 21.48 -1.00
CA GLU A 46 7.25 21.57 0.12
C GLU A 46 7.92 20.23 0.44
N VAL A 47 7.58 19.15 -0.27
CA VAL A 47 8.11 17.80 -0.05
C VAL A 47 8.83 17.34 -1.31
N PRO A 48 10.07 16.84 -1.25
CA PRO A 48 10.70 16.22 -2.41
C PRO A 48 9.82 15.09 -2.96
N HIS A 49 9.41 15.20 -4.22
CA HIS A 49 8.44 14.30 -4.83
C HIS A 49 8.68 14.10 -6.32
N ARG A 50 8.00 13.10 -6.87
CA ARG A 50 7.85 12.88 -8.30
C ARG A 50 6.37 12.64 -8.60
N ALA A 51 5.78 13.48 -9.45
CA ALA A 51 4.48 13.20 -10.05
C ALA A 51 4.67 12.23 -11.23
N ILE A 52 3.77 11.26 -11.34
CA ILE A 52 3.78 10.21 -12.36
C ILE A 52 2.35 10.09 -12.86
N GLU A 53 2.17 10.33 -14.16
CA GLU A 53 0.86 10.26 -14.81
C GLU A 53 0.51 8.80 -15.12
N LEU A 54 -0.70 8.40 -14.75
CA LEU A 54 -1.30 7.14 -15.17
C LEU A 54 -1.62 7.23 -16.67
N PRO A 55 -1.44 6.13 -17.42
CA PRO A 55 -1.72 6.11 -18.84
C PRO A 55 -3.22 6.28 -19.12
N GLU A 56 -3.57 7.16 -20.04
CA GLU A 56 -4.96 7.35 -20.46
C GLU A 56 -5.34 6.28 -21.49
N GLY A 57 -6.44 5.55 -21.27
CA GLY A 57 -7.04 4.71 -22.32
C GLY A 57 -6.35 3.37 -22.61
N GLY A 58 -5.49 2.88 -21.71
CA GLY A 58 -5.07 1.46 -21.71
C GLY A 58 -4.14 1.04 -22.86
N ALA A 59 -3.45 1.98 -23.51
CA ALA A 59 -2.43 1.63 -24.49
C ALA A 59 -1.28 0.88 -23.78
N TRP A 60 -1.06 -0.39 -24.16
CA TRP A 60 -0.09 -1.31 -23.54
C TRP A 60 1.33 -0.75 -23.37
N GLY A 61 1.76 0.20 -24.22
CA GLY A 61 3.09 0.83 -24.14
C GLY A 61 3.23 1.85 -23.02
N GLU A 62 2.16 2.59 -22.70
CA GLU A 62 2.19 3.69 -21.73
C GLU A 62 2.23 3.17 -20.29
N TRP A 63 1.59 2.02 -20.02
CA TRP A 63 1.72 1.30 -18.75
C TRP A 63 3.17 0.91 -18.44
N GLY A 64 3.97 0.54 -19.44
CA GLY A 64 5.38 0.20 -19.23
C GLY A 64 6.23 1.40 -18.79
N GLU A 65 5.90 2.61 -19.27
CA GLU A 65 6.59 3.84 -18.86
C GLU A 65 6.20 4.27 -17.45
N PHE A 66 4.89 4.25 -17.15
CA PHE A 66 4.38 4.47 -15.79
C PHE A 66 5.05 3.51 -14.79
N GLN A 67 5.03 2.20 -15.08
CA GLN A 67 5.63 1.19 -14.20
C GLN A 67 7.12 1.43 -13.98
N ARG A 68 7.87 1.83 -15.02
CA ARG A 68 9.30 2.15 -14.90
C ARG A 68 9.52 3.39 -14.03
N ALA A 69 8.74 4.45 -14.25
CA ALA A 69 8.82 5.67 -13.47
C ALA A 69 8.47 5.44 -12.00
N PHE A 70 7.42 4.67 -11.74
CA PHE A 70 6.96 4.30 -10.40
C PHE A 70 7.97 3.42 -9.69
N LYS A 71 8.51 2.38 -10.33
CA LYS A 71 9.61 1.55 -9.77
C LYS A 71 10.87 2.35 -9.47
N GLY A 72 11.08 3.47 -10.16
CA GLY A 72 12.17 4.41 -9.90
C GLY A 72 11.93 5.34 -8.70
N SER A 73 10.82 5.20 -7.98
CA SER A 73 10.53 5.91 -6.72
C SER A 73 10.82 5.02 -5.50
N PRO A 74 11.01 5.58 -4.30
CA PRO A 74 11.16 4.79 -3.07
C PRO A 74 10.02 3.80 -2.85
N VAL A 75 8.76 4.27 -2.90
CA VAL A 75 7.57 3.42 -2.71
C VAL A 75 7.48 2.28 -3.73
N GLY A 76 7.82 2.54 -4.99
CA GLY A 76 7.77 1.53 -6.05
C GLY A 76 8.95 0.56 -6.06
N SER A 77 9.94 0.75 -5.17
CA SER A 77 11.09 -0.17 -5.03
C SER A 77 10.83 -1.37 -4.11
N HIS A 78 9.67 -1.39 -3.45
CA HIS A 78 9.25 -2.45 -2.53
C HIS A 78 8.55 -3.61 -3.24
N ASP A 79 8.41 -4.73 -2.55
CA ASP A 79 7.68 -5.89 -3.09
C ASP A 79 6.15 -5.71 -3.01
N PHE A 80 5.70 -5.02 -1.97
CA PHE A 80 4.29 -4.84 -1.64
C PHE A 80 3.92 -3.37 -1.46
N LEU A 81 2.63 -3.08 -1.62
CA LEU A 81 1.99 -1.84 -1.22
C LEU A 81 1.05 -2.10 -0.06
N PHE A 82 1.06 -1.19 0.90
CA PHE A 82 0.00 -1.04 1.90
C PHE A 82 -0.87 0.17 1.54
N LEU A 83 -2.11 -0.09 1.13
CA LEU A 83 -3.11 0.91 0.76
C LEU A 83 -3.95 1.28 1.97
N MET A 84 -3.96 2.55 2.31
CA MET A 84 -4.81 3.12 3.36
C MET A 84 -5.99 3.87 2.74
N TYR A 85 -7.18 3.61 3.25
CA TYR A 85 -8.41 4.32 2.86
C TYR A 85 -8.80 5.40 3.86
N GLY A 86 -8.51 5.16 5.13
CA GLY A 86 -8.69 6.11 6.21
C GLY A 86 -8.03 5.59 7.49
N PRO A 87 -7.71 6.48 8.44
CA PRO A 87 -7.01 6.10 9.68
C PRO A 87 -7.81 5.15 10.58
N GLY A 88 -9.15 5.18 10.48
CA GLY A 88 -10.05 4.34 11.27
C GLY A 88 -10.52 3.06 10.57
N GLU A 89 -9.90 2.71 9.44
CA GLU A 89 -10.32 1.58 8.61
C GLU A 89 -9.17 0.59 8.38
N PRO A 90 -9.47 -0.70 8.16
CA PRO A 90 -8.47 -1.66 7.73
C PRO A 90 -7.82 -1.24 6.40
N GLY A 91 -6.53 -1.52 6.25
CA GLY A 91 -5.80 -1.28 5.01
C GLY A 91 -5.56 -2.57 4.23
N LEU A 92 -5.08 -2.44 2.99
CA LEU A 92 -4.86 -3.56 2.08
C LEU A 92 -3.37 -3.73 1.79
N LEU A 93 -2.85 -4.94 1.95
CA LEU A 93 -1.54 -5.33 1.48
C LEU A 93 -1.66 -6.14 0.18
N CYS A 94 -1.01 -5.69 -0.88
CA CYS A 94 -0.94 -6.39 -2.15
C CYS A 94 0.44 -6.23 -2.79
N ARG A 95 0.75 -7.00 -3.83
CA ARG A 95 2.00 -6.79 -4.59
C ARG A 95 1.95 -5.45 -5.30
N VAL A 96 3.11 -4.82 -5.47
CA VAL A 96 3.20 -3.56 -6.23
C VAL A 96 2.57 -3.68 -7.61
N ALA A 97 2.89 -4.74 -8.36
CA ALA A 97 2.38 -4.91 -9.73
C ALA A 97 0.84 -4.99 -9.79
N ASP A 98 0.23 -5.72 -8.86
CA ASP A 98 -1.23 -5.85 -8.80
C ASP A 98 -1.88 -4.53 -8.35
N GLY A 99 -1.37 -3.92 -7.28
CA GLY A 99 -2.00 -2.75 -6.67
C GLY A 99 -1.96 -1.48 -7.54
N ILE A 100 -0.88 -1.26 -8.30
CA ILE A 100 -0.76 -0.06 -9.14
C ILE A 100 -1.65 -0.10 -10.37
N GLU A 101 -1.90 -1.28 -10.93
CA GLU A 101 -2.73 -1.45 -12.13
C GLU A 101 -4.21 -1.20 -11.83
N ASP A 102 -4.63 -1.49 -10.59
CA ASP A 102 -6.02 -1.44 -10.15
C ASP A 102 -6.29 -0.35 -9.10
N LEU A 103 -5.49 0.73 -9.03
CA LEU A 103 -5.67 1.81 -8.05
C LEU A 103 -7.05 2.47 -8.12
N ASP A 104 -7.60 2.63 -9.31
CA ASP A 104 -8.92 3.20 -9.55
C ASP A 104 -10.04 2.30 -9.01
N LEU A 105 -9.95 0.99 -9.27
CA LEU A 105 -10.86 -0.03 -8.75
C LEU A 105 -10.81 -0.04 -7.23
N LEU A 106 -9.60 -0.16 -6.68
CA LEU A 106 -9.37 -0.24 -5.24
C LEU A 106 -9.90 1.03 -4.56
N TYR A 107 -9.58 2.23 -5.05
CA TYR A 107 -10.02 3.47 -4.43
C TYR A 107 -11.37 4.02 -4.93
N SER A 108 -12.14 3.26 -5.69
CA SER A 108 -13.40 3.68 -6.33
C SER A 108 -14.43 4.30 -5.38
N SER A 109 -14.40 3.90 -4.09
CA SER A 109 -15.32 4.37 -3.06
C SER A 109 -14.71 5.33 -2.04
N ALA A 110 -13.46 5.76 -2.23
CA ALA A 110 -12.74 6.64 -1.30
C ALA A 110 -12.74 8.10 -1.80
N PRO A 111 -13.39 9.04 -1.10
CA PRO A 111 -13.34 10.45 -1.49
C PRO A 111 -11.96 11.05 -1.15
N GLY A 112 -11.48 11.94 -2.02
CA GLY A 112 -10.26 12.72 -1.78
C GLY A 112 -8.96 11.95 -2.04
N PRO A 113 -7.82 12.53 -1.59
CA PRO A 113 -6.48 11.99 -1.80
C PRO A 113 -6.30 10.64 -1.11
N ARG A 114 -5.72 9.68 -1.83
CA ARG A 114 -5.58 8.30 -1.38
C ARG A 114 -4.11 7.96 -1.17
N TYR A 115 -3.76 7.44 -0.01
CA TYR A 115 -2.36 7.22 0.35
C TYR A 115 -2.03 5.74 0.47
N PHE A 116 -0.85 5.39 0.00
CA PHE A 116 -0.28 4.06 0.16
C PHE A 116 1.23 4.16 0.39
N CYS A 117 1.81 3.13 1.00
CA CYS A 117 3.25 3.05 1.25
C CYS A 117 3.83 1.70 0.87
N GLY A 118 5.16 1.65 0.76
CA GLY A 118 5.89 0.43 0.44
C GLY A 118 5.94 -0.54 1.61
N ALA A 119 6.04 -1.83 1.31
CA ALA A 119 6.16 -2.88 2.30
C ALA A 119 6.98 -4.05 1.76
N ASP A 120 7.78 -4.67 2.63
CA ASP A 120 8.59 -5.84 2.28
C ASP A 120 8.34 -6.99 3.24
N ALA A 121 8.37 -8.21 2.70
CA ALA A 121 8.34 -9.42 3.49
C ALA A 121 9.76 -9.83 3.88
N THR A 122 9.97 -10.10 5.16
CA THR A 122 11.22 -10.65 5.70
C THR A 122 11.01 -12.05 6.23
N GLU A 123 12.08 -12.69 6.70
CA GLU A 123 11.98 -13.99 7.36
C GLU A 123 11.13 -13.95 8.63
N THR A 124 11.08 -12.80 9.30
CA THR A 124 10.44 -12.63 10.62
C THR A 124 9.05 -11.99 10.53
N GLY A 125 8.61 -11.54 9.35
CA GLY A 125 7.29 -10.95 9.17
C GLY A 125 7.23 -9.90 8.08
N LEU A 126 6.26 -8.99 8.21
CA LEU A 126 6.04 -7.89 7.29
C LEU A 126 6.61 -6.59 7.88
N ILE A 127 7.27 -5.79 7.05
CA ILE A 127 7.75 -4.45 7.40
C ILE A 127 7.06 -3.43 6.50
N LEU A 128 6.42 -2.42 7.11
CA LEU A 128 5.81 -1.29 6.41
C LEU A 128 6.77 -0.09 6.43
N PHE A 129 7.00 0.52 5.27
CA PHE A 129 7.87 1.67 5.09
C PHE A 129 7.01 2.93 4.89
N PHE A 130 6.39 3.41 5.97
CA PHE A 130 5.46 4.55 5.93
C PHE A 130 6.04 5.83 5.33
N GLU A 131 7.36 5.99 5.36
CA GLU A 131 8.05 7.12 4.75
C GLU A 131 8.22 7.00 3.23
N ASP A 132 8.17 5.78 2.70
CA ASP A 132 8.20 5.50 1.28
C ASP A 132 6.75 5.40 0.79
N PHE A 133 6.09 6.57 0.71
CA PHE A 133 4.67 6.68 0.38
C PHE A 133 4.40 7.47 -0.89
N ALA A 134 3.18 7.30 -1.39
CA ALA A 134 2.63 8.12 -2.46
C ALA A 134 1.15 8.47 -2.20
N GLU A 135 0.71 9.49 -2.91
CA GLU A 135 -0.68 9.92 -3.01
C GLU A 135 -1.19 9.61 -4.42
N TYR A 136 -2.40 9.07 -4.53
CA TYR A 136 -3.17 9.00 -5.76
C TYR A 136 -4.30 10.03 -5.70
N ASP A 137 -4.37 10.89 -6.71
CA ASP A 137 -5.39 11.96 -6.83
C ASP A 137 -6.80 11.42 -7.10
N GLY A 138 -6.86 10.16 -7.52
CA GLY A 138 -8.07 9.44 -7.78
C GLY A 138 -8.54 9.40 -9.23
N ALA A 139 -7.71 9.90 -10.15
CA ALA A 139 -7.97 9.85 -11.57
C ALA A 139 -6.72 9.53 -12.40
N PHE A 140 -5.69 10.39 -12.32
CA PHE A 140 -4.63 10.40 -13.34
C PHE A 140 -3.22 10.51 -12.77
N THR A 141 -3.05 10.82 -11.49
CA THR A 141 -1.72 11.16 -10.97
C THR A 141 -1.41 10.40 -9.70
N VAL A 142 -0.23 9.77 -9.71
CA VAL A 142 0.45 9.32 -8.49
C VAL A 142 1.58 10.28 -8.17
N VAL A 143 1.57 10.86 -6.98
CA VAL A 143 2.65 11.69 -6.46
C VAL A 143 3.43 10.90 -5.42
N ALA A 144 4.62 10.43 -5.79
CA ALA A 144 5.48 9.64 -4.92
C ALA A 144 6.49 10.51 -4.19
N ARG A 145 6.62 10.32 -2.87
CA ARG A 145 7.67 10.97 -2.08
C ARG A 145 9.04 10.46 -2.49
N LEU A 146 10.00 11.38 -2.56
CA LEU A 146 11.41 11.06 -2.69
C LEU A 146 12.08 11.18 -1.33
N THR A 147 12.78 10.13 -0.91
CA THR A 147 13.67 10.17 0.25
C THR A 147 15.06 10.62 -0.21
N GLY A 148 15.57 11.71 0.37
CA GLY A 148 17.00 12.02 0.24
C GLY A 148 17.78 10.89 0.90
N GLY A 149 18.84 10.37 0.25
CA GLY A 149 19.50 9.08 0.51
C GLY A 149 20.03 8.78 1.93
N GLY A 150 19.15 8.82 2.92
CA GLY A 150 19.35 8.43 4.31
C GLY A 150 18.66 7.10 4.62
N PHE A 151 19.01 6.55 5.78
CA PHE A 151 18.63 5.22 6.26
C PHE A 151 17.10 5.03 6.30
N ARG A 152 16.59 3.97 5.65
CA ARG A 152 15.16 3.62 5.64
C ARG A 152 14.76 3.02 6.99
N GLN A 153 13.84 3.65 7.72
CA GLN A 153 13.24 3.05 8.91
C GLN A 153 11.91 2.39 8.56
N GLY A 154 11.94 1.06 8.44
CA GLY A 154 10.74 0.24 8.33
C GLY A 154 10.15 -0.03 9.71
N VAL A 155 8.83 -0.15 9.75
CA VAL A 155 8.06 -0.44 10.95
C VAL A 155 7.59 -1.89 10.89
N GLY A 156 8.09 -2.73 11.78
CA GLY A 156 7.67 -4.13 11.88
C GLY A 156 6.20 -4.23 12.29
N VAL A 157 5.47 -5.11 11.61
CA VAL A 157 4.11 -5.52 11.99
C VAL A 157 4.23 -6.73 12.92
N PRO A 158 3.93 -6.61 14.22
CA PRO A 158 3.99 -7.75 15.14
C PRO A 158 2.94 -8.77 14.74
N THR A 159 3.34 -10.00 14.43
CA THR A 159 2.42 -11.09 14.05
C THR A 159 1.72 -11.74 15.26
N GLY A 160 1.74 -11.09 16.43
CA GLY A 160 1.19 -11.62 17.68
C GLY A 160 0.16 -10.67 18.29
N VAL A 161 -1.12 -11.00 18.16
CA VAL A 161 -2.22 -10.31 18.85
C VAL A 161 -2.43 -10.94 20.23
N PRO A 162 -2.62 -10.18 21.32
CA PRO A 162 -3.12 -10.73 22.58
C PRO A 162 -4.58 -11.14 22.42
N THR A 163 -4.86 -12.44 22.48
CA THR A 163 -6.21 -13.01 22.38
C THR A 163 -7.08 -12.64 23.57
N GLY A 164 -8.19 -11.94 23.30
CA GLY A 164 -9.20 -11.58 24.29
C GLY A 164 -10.63 -11.57 23.77
N VAL A 165 -10.97 -12.30 22.69
CA VAL A 165 -12.36 -12.58 22.29
C VAL A 165 -12.44 -13.93 21.57
N PRO A 166 -13.39 -14.83 21.88
CA PRO A 166 -13.58 -16.08 21.17
C PRO A 166 -14.50 -15.89 19.98
N THR A 167 -13.94 -15.80 18.77
CA THR A 167 -14.66 -16.07 17.52
C THR A 167 -13.73 -16.86 16.60
N GLY A 168 -14.24 -17.99 16.08
CA GLY A 168 -13.50 -19.04 15.37
C GLY A 168 -12.91 -18.64 14.02
N VAL A 169 -12.01 -17.67 14.01
CA VAL A 169 -11.14 -17.36 12.87
C VAL A 169 -9.86 -18.19 13.02
N PRO A 170 -9.41 -18.91 11.98
CA PRO A 170 -8.19 -19.70 12.07
C PRO A 170 -6.98 -18.79 12.31
N THR A 171 -6.27 -19.04 13.40
CA THR A 171 -4.99 -18.45 13.76
C THR A 171 -3.99 -18.65 12.62
N VAL A 172 -3.47 -17.57 12.04
CA VAL A 172 -2.54 -17.65 10.93
C VAL A 172 -1.12 -17.87 11.47
N ASP A 173 -0.53 -19.03 11.16
CA ASP A 173 0.87 -19.35 11.44
C ASP A 173 1.81 -18.36 10.73
N PRO A 174 2.76 -17.70 11.43
CA PRO A 174 3.76 -16.81 10.83
C PRO A 174 4.56 -17.46 9.69
N ALA A 175 4.87 -18.76 9.77
CA ALA A 175 5.53 -19.49 8.70
C ALA A 175 4.61 -19.65 7.49
N ALA A 176 3.30 -19.83 7.71
CA ALA A 176 2.31 -19.83 6.64
C ALA A 176 2.09 -18.43 6.05
N LEU A 177 2.24 -17.36 6.84
CA LEU A 177 2.19 -15.97 6.38
C LEU A 177 3.32 -15.69 5.37
N VAL A 178 4.56 -16.01 5.74
CA VAL A 178 5.76 -15.85 4.89
C VAL A 178 5.70 -16.81 3.69
N ALA A 179 5.32 -18.07 3.90
CA ALA A 179 5.24 -19.04 2.82
C ALA A 179 4.09 -18.76 1.85
N ALA A 180 2.96 -18.19 2.27
CA ALA A 180 1.89 -17.77 1.36
C ALA A 180 2.32 -16.53 0.55
N VAL A 181 3.03 -15.58 1.18
CA VAL A 181 3.61 -14.43 0.48
C VAL A 181 4.62 -14.88 -0.57
N LYS A 182 5.53 -15.80 -0.21
CA LYS A 182 6.52 -16.36 -1.15
C LYS A 182 5.87 -17.22 -2.25
N ARG A 183 4.85 -18.02 -1.93
CA ARG A 183 4.14 -18.88 -2.90
C ARG A 183 3.30 -18.08 -3.90
N GLY A 184 2.71 -16.95 -3.50
CA GLY A 184 2.05 -16.02 -4.42
C GLY A 184 3.03 -15.29 -5.33
N ALA A 185 4.25 -15.03 -4.84
CA ALA A 185 5.30 -14.29 -5.56
C ALA A 185 6.13 -15.13 -6.57
N GLY A 186 5.92 -16.45 -6.67
CA GLY A 186 6.69 -17.30 -7.58
C GLY A 186 8.20 -17.37 -7.27
N LEU A 187 8.63 -16.89 -6.10
CA LEU A 187 10.01 -16.96 -5.64
C LEU A 187 10.21 -18.30 -4.92
N ARG A 188 10.96 -19.20 -5.59
CA ARG A 188 11.52 -20.42 -4.98
C ARG A 188 12.75 -20.09 -4.15
#